data_AF-A0A4U8YMC4-F1
#
_entry.id   AF-A0A4U8YMC4-F1
#
_cell.length_a   1.000
_cell.length_b   1.000
_cell.length_c   1.000
_cell.angle_alpha   90.00
_cell.angle_beta   90.00
_cell.angle_gamma   90.00
#
_symmetry.space_group_name_H-M   'P 1'
#
loop_
_entity.id
_entity.type
_entity.pdbx_description
1 polymer ?
#
loop_
_entity_poly.entity_id
_entity_poly.type
_entity_poly.pdbx_seq_one_letter_code
_entity_poly.pdbx_strand_id
1 'polypeptide(L)'
;MHLYGLHDAKRVISTMLPLVGYILGFIGLTLFTDIFFAGIRTGEDASNALAAHVAVSTALNYLVMTFFLGRIIELIFGLRPLPVLLLIRKKLPGYLLANLLLALLLTPVLILVSALFFAGNPQALFYTVMVTLKVLPIYVFPLVFITGQAKHAVFTGIKCLLGNVSDSLFLIILSVVAFLFEGYILPVLLPSIGSNALTSAVTVSCNIFFSLYIFTSAAWVMKEKIYSDGTPDEPVTLH
;
A
#
# COMPACT_ATOMS: atom_id res chain seq x y z
N MET A 1 20.63 2.05 -33.37
CA MET A 1 20.85 2.33 -31.93
C MET A 1 20.48 3.78 -31.66
N HIS A 2 19.75 4.06 -30.58
CA HIS A 2 19.45 5.38 -30.01
C HIS A 2 18.48 6.33 -30.75
N LEU A 3 17.19 6.04 -30.70
CA LEU A 3 16.12 7.07 -30.72
C LEU A 3 14.90 6.68 -29.87
N TYR A 4 14.73 5.39 -29.55
CA TYR A 4 13.74 4.90 -28.57
C TYR A 4 14.03 5.35 -27.12
N GLY A 5 15.31 5.49 -26.74
CA GLY A 5 15.68 5.83 -25.36
C GLY A 5 15.30 7.24 -24.89
N LEU A 6 15.19 8.23 -25.79
CA LEU A 6 14.87 9.61 -25.39
C LEU A 6 13.35 9.82 -25.18
N HIS A 7 12.54 9.14 -25.98
CA HIS A 7 11.09 9.20 -25.87
C HIS A 7 10.62 8.42 -24.63
N ASP A 8 11.27 7.30 -24.32
CA ASP A 8 11.08 6.57 -23.07
C ASP A 8 11.64 7.34 -21.87
N ALA A 9 12.82 7.98 -21.97
CA ALA A 9 13.33 8.80 -20.88
C ALA A 9 12.41 10.00 -20.56
N LYS A 10 11.87 10.68 -21.58
CA LYS A 10 10.91 11.78 -21.38
C LYS A 10 9.61 11.29 -20.75
N ARG A 11 9.13 10.11 -21.16
CA ARG A 11 7.95 9.46 -20.56
C ARG A 11 8.22 9.08 -19.11
N VAL A 12 9.33 8.40 -18.84
CA VAL A 12 9.79 8.03 -17.49
C VAL A 12 9.96 9.26 -16.62
N ILE A 13 10.59 10.34 -17.08
CA ILE A 13 10.74 11.59 -16.31
C ILE A 13 9.37 12.24 -16.05
N SER A 14 8.48 12.27 -17.05
CA SER A 14 7.13 12.83 -16.90
C SER A 14 6.22 12.02 -15.96
N THR A 15 6.55 10.76 -15.70
CA THR A 15 5.80 9.85 -14.84
C THR A 15 6.46 9.75 -13.46
N MET A 16 7.79 9.65 -13.38
CA MET A 16 8.56 9.48 -12.15
C MET A 16 8.68 10.77 -11.35
N LEU A 17 8.83 11.96 -11.98
CA LEU A 17 8.94 13.21 -11.24
C LEU A 17 7.66 13.56 -10.46
N PRO A 18 6.44 13.46 -11.04
CA PRO A 18 5.22 13.65 -10.27
C PRO A 18 5.02 12.53 -9.25
N LEU A 19 5.39 11.28 -9.56
CA LEU A 19 5.30 10.16 -8.62
C LEU A 19 6.14 10.40 -7.36
N VAL A 20 7.39 10.86 -7.52
CA VAL A 20 8.27 11.23 -6.40
C VAL A 20 7.68 12.39 -5.61
N GLY A 21 7.13 13.41 -6.30
CA GLY A 21 6.41 14.51 -5.64
C GLY A 21 5.21 14.03 -4.81
N TYR A 22 4.45 13.07 -5.32
CA TYR A 22 3.34 12.45 -4.61
C TYR A 22 3.83 11.62 -3.41
N ILE A 23 4.88 10.82 -3.56
CA ILE A 23 5.44 10.04 -2.44
C ILE A 23 5.92 10.97 -1.31
N LEU A 24 6.68 12.01 -1.65
CA LEU A 24 7.15 13.00 -0.66
C LEU A 24 5.99 13.79 -0.04
N GLY A 25 4.98 14.14 -0.83
CA GLY A 25 3.77 14.80 -0.34
C GLY A 25 2.97 13.93 0.63
N PHE A 26 2.88 12.62 0.39
CA PHE A 26 2.25 11.67 1.31
C PHE A 26 3.02 11.64 2.63
N ILE A 27 4.34 11.45 2.56
CA ILE A 27 5.21 11.40 3.75
C ILE A 27 5.04 12.67 4.57
N GLY A 28 5.15 13.85 3.94
CA GLY A 28 4.99 15.13 4.63
C GLY A 28 3.63 15.29 5.29
N LEU A 29 2.55 14.89 4.62
CA LEU A 29 1.19 14.99 5.16
C LEU A 29 0.94 14.03 6.33
N THR A 30 1.41 12.78 6.24
CA THR A 30 1.27 11.80 7.31
C THR A 30 2.07 12.21 8.55
N LEU A 31 3.30 12.71 8.36
CA LEU A 31 4.10 13.25 9.46
C LEU A 31 3.43 14.46 10.11
N PHE A 32 2.88 15.37 9.30
CA PHE A 32 2.15 16.52 9.81
C PHE A 32 0.94 16.08 10.66
N THR A 33 0.17 15.09 10.20
CA THR A 33 -1.00 14.62 10.93
C THR A 33 -0.60 13.93 12.23
N ASP A 34 0.43 13.08 12.21
CA ASP A 34 0.90 12.39 13.42
C ASP A 34 1.41 13.39 14.47
N ILE A 35 2.17 14.42 14.06
CA ILE A 35 2.68 15.47 14.95
C ILE A 35 1.54 16.35 15.49
N PHE A 36 0.66 16.82 14.60
CA PHE A 36 -0.46 17.69 14.97
C PHE A 36 -1.37 17.03 16.01
N PHE A 37 -1.73 15.77 15.78
CA PHE A 37 -2.60 15.05 16.69
C PHE A 37 -1.88 14.53 17.95
N ALA A 38 -0.57 14.31 17.92
CA ALA A 38 0.21 14.03 19.13
C ALA A 38 0.27 15.25 20.08
N GLY A 39 0.32 16.47 19.54
CA GLY A 39 0.31 17.71 20.33
C GLY A 39 -1.01 18.00 21.05
N ILE A 40 -2.13 17.44 20.61
CA ILE A 40 -3.47 17.61 21.23
C ILE A 40 -3.62 16.71 22.48
N ARG A 41 -2.78 15.70 22.64
CA ARG A 41 -2.86 14.64 23.66
C ARG A 41 -2.45 15.10 25.08
N THR A 42 -2.10 16.38 25.26
CA THR A 42 -1.66 16.97 26.53
C THR A 42 -2.80 17.53 27.40
N GLY A 43 -4.06 17.41 26.98
CA GLY A 43 -5.26 17.75 27.77
C GLY A 43 -6.01 16.50 28.22
N GLU A 44 -6.52 16.51 29.45
CA GLU A 44 -7.13 15.40 30.22
C GLU A 44 -8.23 14.57 29.51
N ASP A 45 -8.51 13.37 30.07
CA ASP A 45 -9.37 12.26 29.61
C ASP A 45 -8.74 11.22 28.64
N ALA A 46 -7.79 10.45 29.17
CA ALA A 46 -6.85 9.60 28.44
C ALA A 46 -7.40 8.40 27.63
N SER A 47 -8.59 7.87 27.92
CA SER A 47 -9.12 6.68 27.19
C SER A 47 -9.98 7.06 25.99
N ASN A 48 -10.93 7.98 26.16
CA ASN A 48 -11.83 8.43 25.10
C ASN A 48 -11.09 9.33 24.09
N ALA A 49 -10.17 10.17 24.56
CA ALA A 49 -9.32 10.97 23.68
C ALA A 49 -8.36 10.11 22.85
N LEU A 50 -7.86 9.00 23.42
CA LEU A 50 -7.00 8.06 22.69
C LEU A 50 -7.78 7.31 21.60
N ALA A 51 -8.97 6.81 21.91
CA ALA A 51 -9.81 6.13 20.93
C ALA A 51 -10.21 7.07 19.78
N ALA A 52 -10.62 8.30 20.10
CA ALA A 52 -10.93 9.32 19.10
C ALA A 52 -9.69 9.69 18.25
N HIS A 53 -8.52 9.83 18.87
CA HIS A 53 -7.26 10.09 18.18
C HIS A 53 -6.90 8.99 17.18
N VAL A 54 -6.93 7.72 17.61
CA VAL A 54 -6.65 6.58 16.74
C VAL A 54 -7.67 6.51 15.60
N ALA A 55 -8.96 6.74 15.88
CA ALA A 55 -10.01 6.74 14.86
C ALA A 55 -9.80 7.84 13.80
N VAL A 56 -9.50 9.07 14.22
CA VAL A 56 -9.29 10.21 13.31
C VAL A 56 -8.02 10.01 12.47
N SER A 57 -6.90 9.63 13.08
CA SER A 57 -5.65 9.36 12.37
C SER A 57 -5.83 8.22 11.36
N THR A 58 -6.52 7.15 11.76
CA THR A 58 -6.81 6.02 10.87
C THR A 58 -7.69 6.43 9.70
N ALA A 59 -8.79 7.14 9.95
CA ALA A 59 -9.69 7.61 8.90
C ALA A 59 -8.98 8.55 7.91
N LEU A 60 -8.16 9.46 8.42
CA LEU A 60 -7.40 10.39 7.61
C LEU A 60 -6.34 9.65 6.77
N ASN A 61 -5.64 8.68 7.35
CA ASN A 61 -4.71 7.82 6.61
C ASN A 61 -5.40 7.06 5.46
N TYR A 62 -6.62 6.56 5.64
CA TYR A 62 -7.37 5.93 4.56
C TYR A 62 -7.75 6.90 3.43
N LEU A 63 -8.15 8.12 3.77
CA LEU A 63 -8.47 9.17 2.79
C LEU A 63 -7.22 9.55 1.99
N VAL A 64 -6.13 9.81 2.70
CA VAL A 64 -4.84 10.17 2.12
C VAL A 64 -4.33 9.04 1.23
N MET A 65 -4.30 7.78 1.71
CA MET A 65 -3.92 6.62 0.90
C MET A 65 -4.77 6.48 -0.35
N THR A 66 -6.09 6.62 -0.23
CA THR A 66 -6.97 6.51 -1.41
C THR A 66 -6.64 7.58 -2.46
N PHE A 67 -6.36 8.81 -2.03
CA PHE A 67 -5.97 9.86 -2.94
C PHE A 67 -4.65 9.54 -3.67
N PHE A 68 -3.60 9.21 -2.92
CA PHE A 68 -2.27 8.98 -3.50
C PHE A 68 -2.22 7.72 -4.36
N LEU A 69 -2.79 6.60 -3.91
CA LEU A 69 -2.87 5.37 -4.71
C LEU A 69 -3.71 5.58 -5.98
N GLY A 70 -4.81 6.32 -5.89
CA GLY A 70 -5.63 6.68 -7.04
C GLY A 70 -4.86 7.53 -8.07
N ARG A 71 -4.09 8.52 -7.62
CA ARG A 71 -3.23 9.34 -8.50
C ARG A 71 -2.13 8.54 -9.17
N ILE A 72 -1.49 7.65 -8.42
CA ILE A 72 -0.46 6.74 -8.95
C ILE A 72 -1.06 5.88 -10.08
N ILE A 73 -2.24 5.31 -9.88
CA ILE A 73 -2.91 4.50 -10.90
C ILE A 73 -3.31 5.34 -12.12
N GLU A 74 -3.89 6.54 -11.93
CA GLU A 74 -4.22 7.42 -13.04
C GLU A 74 -2.98 7.75 -13.89
N LEU A 75 -1.84 7.99 -13.24
CA LEU A 75 -0.59 8.35 -13.88
C LEU A 75 0.08 7.15 -14.58
N ILE A 76 0.07 5.96 -13.97
CA ILE A 76 0.62 4.74 -14.58
C ILE A 76 -0.20 4.32 -15.80
N PHE A 77 -1.53 4.33 -15.69
CA PHE A 77 -2.44 3.90 -16.77
C PHE A 77 -2.78 5.02 -17.76
N GLY A 78 -2.27 6.25 -17.57
CA GLY A 78 -2.55 7.38 -18.45
C GLY A 78 -4.02 7.82 -18.46
N LEU A 79 -4.74 7.58 -17.36
CA LEU A 79 -6.14 7.95 -17.22
C LEU A 79 -6.27 9.47 -17.00
N ARG A 80 -7.42 10.03 -17.40
CA ARG A 80 -7.71 11.44 -17.15
C ARG A 80 -7.79 11.69 -15.64
N PRO A 81 -7.04 12.67 -15.10
CA PRO A 81 -7.01 12.93 -13.67
C PRO A 81 -8.38 13.38 -13.17
N LEU A 82 -8.96 12.64 -12.23
CA LEU A 82 -10.24 12.99 -11.62
C LEU A 82 -10.06 14.11 -10.58
N PRO A 83 -11.10 14.92 -10.29
CA PRO A 83 -11.10 15.81 -9.15
C PRO A 83 -10.88 15.03 -7.84
N VAL A 84 -10.16 15.61 -6.88
CA VAL A 84 -9.78 14.96 -5.59
C VAL A 84 -10.97 14.30 -4.91
N LEU A 85 -12.06 15.06 -4.71
CA LEU A 85 -13.26 14.57 -4.03
C LEU A 85 -13.92 13.40 -4.79
N LEU A 86 -13.90 13.44 -6.12
CA LEU A 86 -14.52 12.42 -6.96
C LEU A 86 -13.68 11.13 -6.98
N LEU A 87 -12.35 11.27 -6.97
CA LEU A 87 -11.42 10.14 -6.82
C LEU A 87 -11.67 9.40 -5.51
N ILE A 88 -11.68 10.13 -4.38
CA ILE A 88 -11.92 9.56 -3.05
C ILE A 88 -13.30 8.90 -3.01
N ARG A 89 -14.36 9.61 -3.41
CA ARG A 89 -15.73 9.07 -3.40
C ARG A 89 -15.88 7.79 -4.21
N LYS A 90 -15.18 7.69 -5.35
CA LYS A 90 -15.28 6.53 -6.25
C LYS A 90 -14.42 5.34 -5.79
N LYS A 91 -13.26 5.58 -5.18
CA LYS A 91 -12.27 4.53 -4.89
C LYS A 91 -12.23 4.11 -3.41
N LEU A 92 -12.56 5.00 -2.48
CA LEU A 92 -12.54 4.73 -1.03
C LEU A 92 -13.44 3.55 -0.63
N PRO A 93 -14.71 3.43 -1.09
CA PRO A 93 -15.57 2.33 -0.65
C PRO A 93 -15.03 0.98 -1.09
N GLY A 94 -14.50 0.90 -2.32
CA GLY A 94 -13.88 -0.31 -2.84
C GLY A 94 -12.61 -0.69 -2.06
N TYR A 95 -11.77 0.30 -1.74
CA TYR A 95 -10.56 0.11 -0.94
C TYR A 95 -10.86 -0.38 0.48
N LEU A 96 -11.85 0.23 1.15
CA LEU A 96 -12.29 -0.21 2.49
C LEU A 96 -12.89 -1.60 2.45
N LEU A 97 -13.73 -1.89 1.46
CA LEU A 97 -14.35 -3.21 1.31
C LEU A 97 -13.31 -4.30 1.03
N ALA A 98 -12.30 -4.02 0.20
CA ALA A 98 -11.22 -4.96 -0.07
C ALA A 98 -10.37 -5.24 1.18
N ASN A 99 -10.04 -4.20 1.97
CA ASN A 99 -9.38 -4.37 3.26
C ASN A 99 -10.20 -5.25 4.22
N LEU A 100 -11.50 -4.99 4.33
CA LEU A 100 -12.39 -5.78 5.17
C LEU A 100 -12.47 -7.24 4.71
N LEU A 101 -12.60 -7.48 3.40
CA LEU A 101 -12.64 -8.83 2.82
C LEU A 101 -11.33 -9.58 3.05
N LEU A 102 -10.19 -8.92 2.84
CA LEU A 102 -8.88 -9.51 3.12
C LEU A 102 -8.75 -9.89 4.59
N ALA A 103 -9.09 -8.98 5.50
CA ALA A 103 -9.06 -9.25 6.94
C ALA A 103 -9.98 -10.43 7.31
N LEU A 104 -11.21 -10.46 6.80
CA LEU A 104 -12.19 -11.50 7.10
C LEU A 104 -11.79 -12.88 6.55
N LEU A 105 -11.17 -12.93 5.37
CA LEU A 105 -10.70 -14.18 4.77
C LEU A 105 -9.42 -14.69 5.44
N LEU A 106 -8.48 -13.80 5.73
CA LEU A 106 -7.15 -14.16 6.22
C LEU A 106 -7.12 -14.49 7.70
N THR A 107 -7.79 -13.69 8.54
CA THR A 107 -7.74 -13.85 10.00
C THR A 107 -8.07 -15.28 10.45
N PRO A 108 -9.18 -15.91 10.02
CA PRO A 108 -9.48 -17.28 10.45
C PRO A 108 -8.48 -18.32 9.93
N VAL A 109 -7.99 -18.17 8.69
CA VAL A 109 -6.97 -19.06 8.12
C VAL A 109 -5.67 -18.96 8.91
N LEU A 110 -5.25 -17.74 9.25
CA LEU A 110 -4.03 -17.50 10.01
C LEU A 110 -4.13 -18.00 11.46
N ILE A 111 -5.29 -17.87 12.09
CA ILE A 111 -5.57 -18.47 13.41
C ILE A 111 -5.47 -19.99 13.32
N LEU A 112 -6.09 -20.60 12.30
CA LEU A 112 -6.04 -22.06 12.11
C LEU A 112 -4.62 -22.56 11.87
N VAL A 113 -3.87 -21.93 10.96
CA VAL A 113 -2.47 -22.26 10.67
C VAL A 113 -1.62 -22.09 11.92
N SER A 114 -1.80 -21.02 12.68
CA SER A 114 -1.05 -20.84 13.92
C SER A 114 -1.40 -21.88 14.97
N ALA A 115 -2.66 -22.28 15.09
CA ALA A 115 -3.07 -23.33 16.03
C ALA A 115 -2.47 -24.69 15.65
N LEU A 116 -2.29 -24.96 14.35
CA LEU A 116 -1.76 -26.22 13.82
C LEU A 116 -0.23 -26.30 13.83
N PHE A 117 0.45 -25.23 13.43
CA PHE A 117 1.90 -25.24 13.19
C PHE A 117 2.72 -24.51 14.27
N PHE A 118 2.09 -23.62 15.02
CA PHE A 118 2.76 -22.75 16.00
C PHE A 118 2.02 -22.77 17.35
N ALA A 119 1.51 -23.94 17.75
CA ALA A 119 0.77 -24.10 18.99
C ALA A 119 1.57 -23.55 20.18
N GLY A 120 1.00 -22.55 20.87
CA GLY A 120 1.63 -21.90 22.03
C GLY A 120 2.66 -20.81 21.70
N ASN A 121 2.87 -20.44 20.43
CA ASN A 121 3.79 -19.37 20.04
C ASN A 121 3.04 -18.17 19.42
N PRO A 122 2.58 -17.20 20.23
CA PRO A 122 1.83 -16.04 19.75
C PRO A 122 2.67 -15.08 18.89
N GLN A 123 4.01 -15.09 19.02
CA GLN A 123 4.88 -14.26 18.20
C GLN A 123 4.93 -14.76 16.76
N ALA A 124 5.00 -16.08 16.56
CA ALA A 124 4.96 -16.67 15.23
C ALA A 124 3.64 -16.36 14.50
N LEU A 125 2.50 -16.38 15.22
CA LEU A 125 1.20 -15.94 14.69
C LEU A 125 1.28 -14.49 14.21
N PHE A 126 1.75 -13.58 15.07
CA PHE A 126 1.84 -12.16 14.76
C PHE A 126 2.67 -11.88 13.51
N TYR A 127 3.88 -12.44 13.42
CA TYR A 127 4.75 -12.25 12.26
C TYR A 127 4.15 -12.83 10.97
N THR A 128 3.54 -14.02 11.06
CA THR A 128 2.88 -14.64 9.90
C THR A 128 1.71 -13.79 9.40
N VAL A 129 0.90 -13.25 10.31
CA VAL A 129 -0.20 -12.35 9.96
C VAL A 129 0.33 -11.08 9.29
N MET A 130 1.33 -10.44 9.89
CA MET A 130 1.86 -9.17 9.38
C MET A 130 2.51 -9.30 8.00
N VAL A 131 3.30 -10.36 7.77
CA VAL A 131 3.88 -10.64 6.45
C VAL A 131 2.78 -10.93 5.42
N THR A 132 1.77 -11.72 5.78
CA THR A 132 0.66 -12.03 4.88
C THR A 132 -0.12 -10.78 4.50
N LEU A 133 -0.37 -9.88 5.45
CA LEU A 133 -1.03 -8.60 5.21
C LEU A 133 -0.19 -7.62 4.39
N LYS A 134 1.13 -7.78 4.30
CA LYS A 134 2.01 -7.00 3.39
C LYS A 134 2.11 -7.62 2.00
N VAL A 135 1.96 -8.93 1.87
CA VAL A 135 2.12 -9.66 0.60
C VAL A 135 0.81 -9.76 -0.18
N LEU A 136 -0.31 -10.09 0.47
CA LEU A 136 -1.58 -10.30 -0.22
C LEU A 136 -2.10 -9.05 -0.95
N PRO A 137 -1.96 -7.83 -0.39
CA PRO A 137 -2.43 -6.64 -1.06
C PRO A 137 -1.65 -6.20 -2.30
N ILE A 138 -0.47 -6.77 -2.56
CA ILE A 138 0.42 -6.38 -3.68
C ILE A 138 -0.37 -6.24 -4.98
N TYR A 139 -1.23 -7.21 -5.29
CA TYR A 139 -2.07 -7.18 -6.49
C TYR A 139 -3.50 -6.77 -6.21
N VAL A 140 -4.04 -7.07 -5.03
CA VAL A 140 -5.43 -6.75 -4.71
C VAL A 140 -5.67 -5.25 -4.75
N PHE A 141 -4.81 -4.43 -4.15
CA PHE A 141 -5.03 -2.98 -4.11
C PHE A 141 -4.94 -2.32 -5.49
N PRO A 142 -3.88 -2.51 -6.31
CA PRO A 142 -3.88 -1.97 -7.66
C PRO A 142 -5.12 -2.40 -8.47
N LEU A 143 -5.55 -3.67 -8.39
CA LEU A 143 -6.77 -4.16 -9.03
C LEU A 143 -8.03 -3.43 -8.57
N VAL A 144 -8.18 -3.16 -7.27
CA VAL A 144 -9.31 -2.39 -6.73
C VAL A 144 -9.32 -0.98 -7.32
N PHE A 145 -8.16 -0.34 -7.42
CA PHE A 145 -8.05 1.00 -7.96
C PHE A 145 -8.21 1.05 -9.49
N ILE A 146 -7.91 -0.03 -10.21
CA ILE A 146 -8.15 -0.14 -11.66
C ILE A 146 -9.65 -0.41 -11.90
N THR A 147 -10.14 -1.55 -11.41
CA THR A 147 -11.50 -2.07 -11.72
C THR A 147 -12.62 -1.34 -10.98
N GLY A 148 -12.33 -0.79 -9.79
CA GLY A 148 -13.36 -0.26 -8.88
C GLY A 148 -14.24 -1.33 -8.22
N GLN A 149 -13.99 -2.62 -8.46
CA GLN A 149 -14.79 -3.72 -7.95
C GLN A 149 -14.03 -4.51 -6.88
N ALA A 150 -14.35 -4.28 -5.61
CA ALA A 150 -13.61 -4.88 -4.49
C ALA A 150 -13.63 -6.41 -4.49
N LYS A 151 -14.82 -7.02 -4.66
CA LYS A 151 -14.96 -8.49 -4.61
C LYS A 151 -14.13 -9.16 -5.70
N HIS A 152 -14.32 -8.74 -6.95
CA HIS A 152 -13.58 -9.28 -8.08
C HIS A 152 -12.06 -9.06 -7.90
N ALA A 153 -11.64 -7.85 -7.51
CA ALA A 153 -10.23 -7.54 -7.29
C ALA A 153 -9.57 -8.37 -6.18
N VAL A 154 -10.28 -8.69 -5.09
CA VAL A 154 -9.76 -9.54 -4.01
C VAL A 154 -9.51 -10.96 -4.53
N PHE A 155 -10.52 -11.59 -5.13
CA PHE A 155 -10.36 -12.96 -5.63
C PHE A 155 -9.35 -13.05 -6.78
N THR A 156 -9.42 -12.13 -7.73
CA THR A 156 -8.50 -12.07 -8.86
C THR A 156 -7.08 -11.76 -8.39
N GLY A 157 -6.90 -10.83 -7.45
CA GLY A 157 -5.58 -10.49 -6.91
C GLY A 157 -4.92 -11.65 -6.18
N ILE A 158 -5.69 -12.41 -5.37
CA ILE A 158 -5.20 -13.63 -4.72
C ILE A 158 -4.84 -14.70 -5.77
N LYS A 159 -5.70 -14.90 -6.79
CA LYS A 159 -5.42 -15.82 -7.89
C LYS A 159 -4.17 -15.41 -8.68
N CYS A 160 -3.97 -14.12 -8.95
CA CYS A 160 -2.76 -13.62 -9.62
C CYS A 160 -1.51 -13.90 -8.79
N LEU A 161 -1.57 -13.70 -7.47
CA LEU A 161 -0.44 -13.97 -6.59
C LEU A 161 -0.09 -15.48 -6.58
N LEU A 162 -1.08 -16.36 -6.52
CA LEU A 162 -0.87 -17.81 -6.51
C LEU A 162 -0.48 -18.38 -7.89
N GLY A 163 -1.00 -17.81 -8.98
CA GLY A 163 -0.74 -18.27 -10.34
C GLY A 163 0.58 -17.76 -10.91
N ASN A 164 1.04 -16.57 -10.50
CA ASN A 164 2.26 -15.93 -11.01
C ASN A 164 3.30 -15.75 -9.91
N VAL A 165 3.47 -16.74 -9.03
CA VAL A 165 4.42 -16.64 -7.90
C VAL A 165 5.84 -16.34 -8.41
N SER A 166 6.29 -16.91 -9.54
CA SER A 166 7.62 -16.67 -10.11
C SER A 166 7.87 -15.20 -10.43
N ASP A 167 6.93 -14.55 -11.12
CA ASP A 167 7.06 -13.17 -11.57
C ASP A 167 6.86 -12.19 -10.40
N SER A 168 6.07 -12.62 -9.43
CA SER A 168 5.75 -11.87 -8.22
C SER A 168 6.80 -12.07 -7.13
N LEU A 169 7.74 -13.01 -7.32
CA LEU A 169 8.70 -13.44 -6.31
C LEU A 169 9.56 -12.27 -5.85
N PHE A 170 9.97 -11.42 -6.79
CA PHE A 170 10.70 -10.20 -6.48
C PHE A 170 9.89 -9.25 -5.56
N LEU A 171 8.61 -9.03 -5.86
CA LEU A 171 7.73 -8.19 -5.04
C LEU A 171 7.45 -8.81 -3.68
N ILE A 172 7.30 -10.14 -3.61
CA ILE A 172 7.12 -10.88 -2.36
C ILE A 172 8.37 -10.75 -1.48
N ILE A 173 9.57 -11.00 -2.05
CA ILE A 173 10.84 -10.81 -1.33
C ILE A 173 10.95 -9.38 -0.86
N LEU A 174 10.65 -8.40 -1.71
CA LEU A 174 10.74 -6.99 -1.36
C LEU A 174 9.79 -6.63 -0.21
N SER A 175 8.56 -7.15 -0.21
CA SER A 175 7.61 -6.97 0.91
C SER A 175 8.12 -7.60 2.22
N VAL A 176 8.74 -8.79 2.15
CA VAL A 176 9.33 -9.45 3.32
C VAL A 176 10.54 -8.67 3.83
N VAL A 177 11.43 -8.22 2.94
CA VAL A 177 12.60 -7.41 3.29
C VAL A 177 12.16 -6.08 3.90
N ALA A 178 11.17 -5.40 3.32
CA ALA A 178 10.60 -4.18 3.89
C ALA A 178 10.04 -4.44 5.29
N PHE A 179 9.32 -5.55 5.48
CA PHE A 179 8.81 -5.94 6.80
C PHE A 179 9.93 -6.20 7.81
N LEU A 180 10.98 -6.93 7.43
CA LEU A 180 12.14 -7.20 8.30
C LEU A 180 12.90 -5.92 8.62
N PHE A 181 13.03 -5.02 7.64
CA PHE A 181 13.65 -3.73 7.83
C PHE A 181 12.85 -2.89 8.84
N GLU A 182 11.54 -2.74 8.63
CA GLU A 182 10.62 -2.02 9.51
C GLU A 182 10.58 -2.62 10.92
N GLY A 183 10.50 -3.95 11.03
CA GLY A 183 10.25 -4.65 12.29
C GLY A 183 11.47 -4.92 13.16
N TYR A 184 12.67 -5.06 12.55
CA TYR A 184 13.87 -5.52 13.28
C TYR A 184 15.07 -4.60 13.10
N ILE A 185 15.36 -4.16 11.88
CA ILE A 185 16.59 -3.39 11.60
C ILE A 185 16.42 -1.95 12.06
N LEU A 186 15.28 -1.35 11.73
CA LEU A 186 14.97 0.05 11.99
C LEU A 186 14.93 0.33 13.52
N PRO A 187 14.23 -0.46 14.36
CA PRO A 187 14.23 -0.28 15.81
C PRO A 187 15.60 -0.48 16.50
N VAL A 188 16.55 -1.15 15.84
CA VAL A 188 17.92 -1.35 16.36
C VAL A 188 18.85 -0.20 15.94
N LEU A 189 18.63 0.39 14.75
CA LEU A 189 19.39 1.56 14.27
C LEU A 189 18.95 2.85 14.95
N LEU A 190 17.66 3.00 15.22
CA LEU A 190 17.05 4.24 15.71
C LEU A 190 17.44 4.71 17.12
N PRO A 191 17.74 3.84 18.11
CA PRO A 191 18.24 4.26 19.42
C PRO A 191 19.51 5.11 19.35
N SER A 192 20.30 4.95 18.28
CA SER A 192 21.53 5.74 18.03
C SER A 192 21.25 7.17 17.53
N ILE A 193 20.02 7.47 17.08
CA ILE A 193 19.68 8.69 16.35
C ILE A 193 19.14 9.81 17.26
N GLY A 194 18.76 9.49 18.50
CA GLY A 194 18.35 10.49 19.49
C GLY A 194 17.01 11.18 19.17
N SER A 195 16.19 11.35 20.22
CA SER A 195 14.79 11.81 20.19
C SER A 195 13.77 10.82 19.61
N ASN A 196 12.70 10.59 20.37
CA ASN A 196 11.61 9.68 20.01
C ASN A 196 10.82 10.17 18.78
N ALA A 197 10.78 11.48 18.53
CA ALA A 197 10.03 12.08 17.43
C ALA A 197 10.71 11.90 16.06
N LEU A 198 12.03 12.15 15.97
CA LEU A 198 12.78 11.94 14.73
C LEU A 198 12.78 10.46 14.34
N THR A 199 12.95 9.62 15.36
CA THR A 199 12.92 8.17 15.24
C THR A 199 11.59 7.66 14.67
N SER A 200 10.47 8.16 15.21
CA SER A 200 9.14 7.85 14.71
C SER A 200 8.93 8.35 13.28
N ALA A 201 9.37 9.57 12.97
CA ALA A 201 9.22 10.16 11.64
C ALA A 201 9.96 9.37 10.55
N VAL A 202 11.20 8.95 10.83
CA VAL A 202 11.99 8.11 9.90
C VAL A 202 11.30 6.77 9.67
N THR A 203 10.80 6.14 10.74
CA THR A 203 10.09 4.85 10.66
C THR A 203 8.86 4.93 9.77
N VAL A 204 8.01 5.93 10.02
CA VAL A 204 6.79 6.18 9.24
C VAL A 204 7.12 6.47 7.78
N SER A 205 8.14 7.32 7.53
CA SER A 205 8.57 7.68 6.18
C SER A 205 9.07 6.47 5.38
N CYS A 206 9.89 5.61 5.98
CA CYS A 206 10.38 4.39 5.33
C CYS A 206 9.23 3.43 5.00
N ASN A 207 8.31 3.21 5.94
CA ASN A 207 7.17 2.31 5.73
C ASN A 207 6.27 2.77 4.57
N ILE A 208 5.98 4.06 4.53
CA ILE A 208 5.24 4.68 3.43
C ILE A 208 5.98 4.50 2.11
N PHE A 209 7.28 4.82 2.09
CA PHE A 209 8.09 4.74 0.88
C PHE A 209 8.08 3.34 0.30
N PHE A 210 8.36 2.30 1.12
CA PHE A 210 8.31 0.92 0.66
C PHE A 210 6.91 0.51 0.21
N SER A 211 5.87 0.88 0.95
CA SER A 211 4.49 0.54 0.60
C SER A 211 4.07 1.14 -0.74
N LEU A 212 4.39 2.41 -0.98
CA LEU A 212 4.12 3.09 -2.26
C LEU A 212 4.97 2.52 -3.38
N TYR A 213 6.25 2.23 -3.13
CA TYR A 213 7.12 1.61 -4.13
C TYR A 213 6.60 0.25 -4.58
N ILE A 214 6.27 -0.64 -3.64
CA ILE A 214 5.72 -1.97 -3.94
C ILE A 214 4.40 -1.85 -4.71
N PHE A 215 3.52 -0.94 -4.29
CA PHE A 215 2.26 -0.68 -4.99
C PHE A 215 2.49 -0.19 -6.42
N THR A 216 3.39 0.78 -6.61
CA THR A 216 3.74 1.33 -7.93
C THR A 216 4.31 0.24 -8.83
N SER A 217 5.26 -0.56 -8.33
CA SER A 217 5.85 -1.66 -9.09
C SER A 217 4.80 -2.71 -9.48
N ALA A 218 3.91 -3.09 -8.55
CA ALA A 218 2.84 -4.03 -8.84
C ALA A 218 1.84 -3.49 -9.89
N ALA A 219 1.48 -2.21 -9.80
CA ALA A 219 0.63 -1.55 -10.77
C ALA A 219 1.27 -1.48 -12.17
N TRP A 220 2.59 -1.28 -12.25
CA TRP A 220 3.33 -1.36 -13.51
C TRP A 220 3.33 -2.75 -14.11
N VAL A 221 3.63 -3.79 -13.31
CA VAL A 221 3.57 -5.19 -13.76
C VAL A 221 2.18 -5.55 -14.26
N MET A 222 1.12 -5.08 -13.58
CA MET A 222 -0.26 -5.29 -14.02
C MET A 222 -0.57 -4.58 -15.33
N LYS A 223 -0.11 -3.34 -15.51
CA LYS A 223 -0.24 -2.63 -16.77
C LYS A 223 0.42 -3.43 -17.89
N GLU A 224 1.65 -3.87 -17.71
CA GLU A 224 2.36 -4.66 -18.71
C GLU A 224 1.61 -5.96 -19.04
N LYS A 225 1.10 -6.70 -18.05
CA LYS A 225 0.32 -7.93 -18.32
C LYS A 225 -1.02 -7.64 -19.02
N ILE A 226 -1.77 -6.64 -18.58
CA ILE A 226 -3.05 -6.27 -19.20
C ILE A 226 -2.86 -5.81 -20.65
N TYR A 227 -1.80 -5.06 -20.96
CA TYR A 227 -1.53 -4.54 -22.31
C TYR A 227 -0.64 -5.46 -23.16
N SER A 228 0.00 -6.48 -22.59
CA SER A 228 0.74 -7.51 -23.35
C SER A 228 -0.19 -8.63 -23.82
N ASP A 229 -1.27 -8.91 -23.08
CA ASP A 229 -2.28 -9.92 -23.47
C ASP A 229 -3.41 -9.33 -24.34
N GLY A 230 -3.51 -8.00 -24.42
CA GLY A 230 -4.48 -7.30 -25.27
C GLY A 230 -3.82 -6.72 -26.52
N THR A 231 -4.38 -7.02 -27.69
CA THR A 231 -4.08 -6.26 -28.92
C THR A 231 -4.26 -4.76 -28.67
N PRO A 232 -3.41 -3.88 -29.24
CA PRO A 232 -3.20 -2.51 -28.75
C PRO A 232 -4.40 -1.55 -28.79
N ASP A 233 -5.55 -1.95 -29.32
CA ASP A 233 -6.63 -1.02 -29.69
C ASP A 233 -8.02 -1.31 -29.10
N GLU A 234 -8.17 -2.28 -28.19
CA GLU A 234 -9.46 -2.46 -27.48
C GLU A 234 -9.27 -2.69 -25.98
N PRO A 235 -9.86 -1.84 -25.10
CA PRO A 235 -9.97 -2.17 -23.69
C PRO A 235 -10.91 -3.37 -23.56
N VAL A 236 -10.36 -4.56 -23.33
CA VAL A 236 -11.13 -5.76 -23.01
C VAL A 236 -12.00 -5.43 -21.80
N THR A 237 -13.30 -5.35 -22.04
CA THR A 237 -14.32 -5.21 -21.02
C THR A 237 -14.26 -6.46 -20.14
N LEU A 238 -13.67 -6.32 -18.95
CA LEU A 238 -13.78 -7.31 -17.88
C LEU A 238 -15.25 -7.37 -17.44
N HIS A 239 -16.01 -8.26 -18.06
CA HIS A 239 -17.33 -8.72 -17.62
C HIS A 239 -17.19 -9.85 -16.60
#